data_AF-A0A426UV46-F1
#
_entry.id   AF-A0A426UV46-F1
#
_cell.length_a   1.000
_cell.length_b   1.000
_cell.length_c   1.000
_cell.angle_alpha   90.00
_cell.angle_beta   90.00
_cell.angle_gamma   90.00
#
_symmetry.space_group_name_H-M   'P 1'
#
loop_
_entity.id
_entity.type
_entity.pdbx_description
1 polymer ?
#
loop_
_entity_poly.entity_id
_entity_poly.type
_entity_poly.pdbx_seq_one_letter_code
_entity_poly.pdbx_strand_id
1 'polypeptide(L)'
;MFDDKHLTARERIRLGYGFVDLLDDYWAAVQLRWFIRRQTDPELTEWFWAEYRSRLAEPQALHALTYCMSVDWLEDRNTAAPAFEALLADDLERLKHLDGEAREATLRRISRILSASGNVPWCVAAPVYQEASAVPSLHRSIFGAVLGAFFSSFYADLDPAEAHALLLTLDLPSGTEHLDELSANLAAGYCHRSCVPE
;
A
#
# COMPACT_ATOMS: atom_id res chain seq x y z
N MET A 1 -1.47 13.42 24.45
CA MET A 1 -2.68 13.47 23.60
C MET A 1 -3.41 12.13 23.60
N PHE A 2 -2.78 11.04 23.16
CA PHE A 2 -3.44 9.74 23.10
C PHE A 2 -3.74 9.10 24.47
N ASP A 3 -3.16 9.61 25.56
CA ASP A 3 -3.46 9.21 26.94
C ASP A 3 -4.51 10.10 27.64
N ASP A 4 -5.07 11.09 26.94
CA ASP A 4 -6.05 12.01 27.52
C ASP A 4 -7.38 11.29 27.78
N LYS A 5 -7.63 10.99 29.05
CA LYS A 5 -8.80 10.25 29.53
C LYS A 5 -10.13 10.99 29.31
N HIS A 6 -10.11 12.28 28.99
CA HIS A 6 -11.31 13.05 28.70
C HIS A 6 -11.78 12.88 27.25
N LEU A 7 -10.93 12.38 26.36
CA LEU A 7 -11.27 12.09 24.98
C LEU A 7 -11.66 10.61 24.81
N THR A 8 -12.75 10.38 24.08
CA THR A 8 -13.10 9.06 23.54
C THR A 8 -12.05 8.58 22.53
N ALA A 9 -12.01 7.28 22.27
CA ALA A 9 -11.05 6.72 21.32
C ALA A 9 -11.21 7.31 19.90
N ARG A 10 -12.45 7.55 19.48
CA ARG A 10 -12.77 8.18 18.19
C ARG A 10 -12.30 9.64 18.13
N GLU A 11 -12.50 10.40 19.20
CA GLU A 11 -11.99 11.78 19.29
C GLU A 11 -10.46 11.83 19.25
N ARG A 12 -9.77 10.87 19.86
CA ARG A 12 -8.30 10.78 19.80
C ARG A 12 -7.79 10.49 18.39
N ILE A 13 -8.42 9.57 17.67
CA ILE A 13 -8.07 9.31 16.27
C ILE A 13 -8.38 10.54 15.41
N ARG A 14 -9.54 11.19 15.59
CA ARG A 14 -9.87 12.45 14.88
C ARG A 14 -8.82 13.52 15.11
N LEU A 15 -8.42 13.71 16.36
CA LEU A 15 -7.42 14.69 16.75
C LEU A 15 -6.05 14.34 16.17
N GLY A 16 -5.64 13.07 16.23
CA GLY A 16 -4.39 12.62 15.64
C GLY A 16 -4.33 12.85 14.14
N TYR A 17 -5.41 12.54 13.41
CA TYR A 17 -5.48 12.87 11.99
C TYR A 17 -5.45 14.38 11.74
N GLY A 18 -6.11 15.18 12.58
CA GLY A 18 -6.01 16.64 12.51
C GLY A 18 -4.57 17.16 12.66
N PHE A 19 -3.73 16.50 13.49
CA PHE A 19 -2.31 16.82 13.57
C PHE A 19 -1.53 16.42 12.32
N VAL A 20 -1.83 15.24 11.76
CA VAL A 20 -1.22 14.79 10.50
C VAL A 20 -1.58 15.75 9.36
N ASP A 21 -2.84 16.17 9.28
CA ASP A 21 -3.32 17.10 8.24
C ASP A 21 -2.68 18.49 8.38
N LEU A 22 -2.45 18.95 9.62
CA LEU A 22 -1.89 20.27 9.90
C LEU A 22 -0.37 20.33 9.70
N LEU A 23 0.34 19.27 10.12
CA LEU A 23 1.80 19.29 10.22
C LEU A 23 2.50 18.48 9.13
N ASP A 24 1.80 17.56 8.48
CA ASP A 24 2.38 16.49 7.63
C ASP A 24 3.60 15.84 8.31
N ASP A 25 3.47 15.60 9.62
CA ASP A 25 4.55 15.08 10.47
C ASP A 25 4.44 13.56 10.65
N TYR A 26 5.53 12.87 10.36
CA TYR A 26 5.62 11.41 10.45
C TYR A 26 5.33 10.88 11.86
N TRP A 27 5.81 11.55 12.91
CA TRP A 27 5.60 11.09 14.29
C TRP A 27 4.14 11.18 14.70
N ALA A 28 3.38 12.15 14.21
CA ALA A 28 1.93 12.19 14.42
C ALA A 28 1.24 10.93 13.85
N ALA A 29 1.64 10.48 12.65
CA ALA A 29 1.12 9.27 12.02
C ALA A 29 1.54 7.99 12.78
N VAL A 30 2.78 7.92 13.27
CA VAL A 30 3.27 6.79 14.09
C VAL A 30 2.49 6.67 15.40
N GLN A 31 2.21 7.79 16.07
CA GLN A 31 1.45 7.79 17.32
C GLN A 31 0.02 7.29 17.12
N LEU A 32 -0.64 7.68 16.01
CA LEU A 32 -1.93 7.13 15.60
C LEU A 32 -1.86 5.61 15.42
N ARG A 33 -0.82 5.12 14.72
CA ARG A 33 -0.61 3.67 14.55
C ARG A 33 -0.48 2.96 15.90
N TRP A 34 0.34 3.45 16.81
CA TRP A 34 0.50 2.83 18.12
C TRP A 34 -0.79 2.87 18.94
N PHE A 35 -1.59 3.92 18.78
CA PHE A 35 -2.90 4.01 19.40
C PHE A 35 -3.84 2.92 18.86
N ILE A 36 -3.98 2.80 17.53
CA ILE A 36 -4.93 1.86 16.91
C ILE A 36 -4.52 0.40 17.13
N ARG A 37 -3.22 0.08 17.10
CA ARG A 37 -2.70 -1.29 17.38
C ARG A 37 -3.04 -1.81 18.78
N ARG A 38 -3.38 -0.93 19.72
CA ARG A 38 -3.78 -1.29 21.08
C ARG A 38 -5.29 -1.45 21.23
N GLN A 39 -6.07 -1.12 20.20
CA GLN A 39 -7.52 -1.23 20.23
C GLN A 39 -7.93 -2.63 19.78
N THR A 40 -8.99 -3.16 20.40
CA THR A 40 -9.61 -4.43 20.00
C THR A 40 -10.98 -4.23 19.36
N ASP A 41 -11.45 -2.99 19.28
CA ASP A 41 -12.74 -2.62 18.70
C ASP A 41 -12.65 -2.61 17.16
N PRO A 42 -13.35 -3.52 16.45
CA PRO A 42 -13.34 -3.57 15.00
C PRO A 42 -13.95 -2.33 14.33
N GLU A 43 -14.98 -1.72 14.92
CA GLU A 43 -15.62 -0.52 14.34
C GLU A 43 -14.69 0.68 14.41
N LEU A 44 -13.95 0.81 15.51
CA LEU A 44 -12.94 1.85 15.67
C LEU A 44 -11.76 1.65 14.70
N THR A 45 -11.35 0.40 14.48
CA THR A 45 -10.29 0.03 13.53
C THR A 45 -10.71 0.33 12.10
N GLU A 46 -11.94 -0.02 11.72
CA GLU A 46 -12.48 0.32 10.41
C GLU A 46 -12.61 1.83 10.23
N TRP A 47 -13.02 2.56 11.28
CA TRP A 47 -13.07 4.01 11.23
C TRP A 47 -11.69 4.64 11.00
N PHE A 48 -10.64 4.13 11.66
CA PHE A 48 -9.27 4.53 11.40
C PHE A 48 -8.88 4.31 9.93
N TRP A 49 -9.11 3.12 9.38
CA TRP A 49 -8.76 2.84 8.00
C TRP A 49 -9.57 3.67 7.00
N ALA A 50 -10.85 3.94 7.27
CA ALA A 50 -11.67 4.82 6.45
C ALA A 50 -11.08 6.24 6.37
N GLU A 51 -10.66 6.80 7.50
CA GLU A 51 -10.00 8.12 7.57
C GLU A 51 -8.63 8.11 6.86
N TYR A 52 -7.88 7.00 6.95
CA TYR A 52 -6.63 6.80 6.22
C TYR A 52 -6.87 6.81 4.70
N ARG A 53 -7.82 5.99 4.23
CA ARG A 53 -8.18 5.86 2.82
C ARG A 53 -8.71 7.18 2.25
N SER A 54 -9.48 7.94 3.03
CA SER A 54 -9.95 9.25 2.58
C SER A 54 -8.77 10.17 2.24
N ARG A 55 -7.76 10.24 3.10
CA ARG A 55 -6.57 11.10 2.87
C ARG A 55 -5.69 10.60 1.74
N LEU A 56 -5.60 9.28 1.55
CA LEU A 56 -4.92 8.71 0.38
C LEU A 56 -5.64 9.01 -0.94
N ALA A 57 -6.90 9.42 -0.93
CA ALA A 57 -7.65 9.78 -2.12
C ALA A 57 -7.49 11.27 -2.51
N GLU A 58 -6.97 12.10 -1.61
CA GLU A 58 -6.81 13.54 -1.84
C GLU A 58 -5.81 13.84 -2.98
N PRO A 59 -5.99 14.92 -3.75
CA PRO A 59 -5.09 15.25 -4.87
C PRO A 59 -3.61 15.34 -4.45
N GLN A 60 -3.33 15.96 -3.30
CA GLN A 60 -2.00 16.03 -2.71
C GLN A 60 -1.82 14.92 -1.68
N ALA A 61 -0.77 14.12 -1.83
CA ALA A 61 -0.41 13.11 -0.85
C ALA A 61 0.22 13.77 0.38
N LEU A 62 -0.22 13.36 1.57
CA LEU A 62 0.47 13.65 2.83
C LEU A 62 1.70 12.74 2.93
N HIS A 63 2.89 13.32 2.98
CA HIS A 63 4.14 12.57 3.04
C HIS A 63 4.21 11.70 4.29
N ALA A 64 3.75 12.20 5.44
CA ALA A 64 3.74 11.46 6.68
C ALA A 64 2.89 10.18 6.60
N LEU A 65 1.74 10.24 5.93
CA LEU A 65 0.89 9.07 5.75
C LEU A 65 1.50 8.11 4.74
N THR A 66 1.92 8.56 3.56
CA THR A 66 2.48 7.63 2.57
C THR A 66 3.76 6.95 3.07
N TYR A 67 4.59 7.67 3.83
CA TYR A 67 5.77 7.10 4.46
C TYR A 67 5.40 6.11 5.57
N CYS A 68 4.52 6.49 6.52
CA CYS A 68 4.02 5.59 7.56
C CYS A 68 3.33 4.34 6.98
N MET A 69 2.56 4.47 5.89
CA MET A 69 2.00 3.32 5.18
C MET A 69 3.11 2.35 4.76
N SER A 70 4.14 2.86 4.08
CA SER A 70 5.25 2.05 3.57
C SER A 70 6.03 1.37 4.70
N VAL A 71 6.56 2.13 5.66
CA VAL A 71 7.55 1.63 6.65
C VAL A 71 6.93 1.02 7.90
N ASP A 72 5.75 1.49 8.32
CA ASP A 72 5.16 1.06 9.57
C ASP A 72 4.04 0.03 9.39
N TRP A 73 3.36 0.04 8.24
CA TRP A 73 2.24 -0.86 7.98
C TRP A 73 2.61 -1.99 7.03
N LEU A 74 3.26 -1.67 5.91
CA LEU A 74 3.52 -2.62 4.83
C LEU A 74 4.88 -3.32 4.90
N GLU A 75 5.81 -2.85 5.76
CA GLU A 75 7.14 -3.48 5.93
C GLU A 75 7.15 -4.66 6.91
N ASP A 76 6.36 -4.60 7.99
CA ASP A 76 6.31 -5.66 9.00
C ASP A 76 5.40 -6.81 8.52
N ARG A 77 5.96 -8.02 8.36
CA ARG A 77 5.22 -9.23 7.94
C ARG A 77 3.96 -9.51 8.78
N ASN A 78 3.92 -9.11 10.05
CA ASN A 78 2.78 -9.34 10.92
C ASN A 78 1.63 -8.34 10.69
N THR A 79 1.90 -7.21 10.05
CA THR A 79 0.89 -6.17 9.78
C THR A 79 0.65 -5.93 8.30
N ALA A 80 1.58 -6.31 7.42
CA ALA A 80 1.55 -5.98 6.00
C ALA A 80 0.31 -6.52 5.30
N ALA A 81 0.01 -7.81 5.46
CA ALA A 81 -1.16 -8.43 4.84
C ALA A 81 -2.49 -7.77 5.29
N PRO A 82 -2.84 -7.72 6.59
CA PRO A 82 -4.11 -7.13 7.01
C PRO A 82 -4.17 -5.62 6.75
N ALA A 83 -3.05 -4.90 6.80
CA ALA A 83 -3.04 -3.47 6.47
C ALA A 83 -3.25 -3.24 4.96
N PHE A 84 -2.62 -4.04 4.09
CA PHE A 84 -2.78 -3.95 2.64
C PHE A 84 -4.24 -4.23 2.23
N GLU A 85 -4.85 -5.27 2.79
CA GLU A 85 -6.26 -5.59 2.59
C GLU A 85 -7.17 -4.46 3.09
N ALA A 86 -6.93 -3.94 4.31
CA ALA A 86 -7.73 -2.85 4.85
C ALA A 86 -7.59 -1.54 4.05
N LEU A 87 -6.41 -1.26 3.50
CA LEU A 87 -6.16 -0.06 2.71
C LEU A 87 -6.84 -0.11 1.33
N LEU A 88 -6.85 -1.27 0.68
CA LEU A 88 -7.52 -1.47 -0.59
C LEU A 88 -9.03 -1.66 -0.44
N ALA A 89 -9.50 -2.27 0.64
CA ALA A 89 -10.91 -2.64 0.81
C ALA A 89 -11.46 -3.30 -0.49
N ASP A 90 -12.63 -2.87 -0.98
CA ASP A 90 -13.20 -3.34 -2.25
C ASP A 90 -12.86 -2.42 -3.44
N ASP A 91 -11.78 -1.63 -3.37
CA ASP A 91 -11.56 -0.52 -4.31
C ASP A 91 -11.44 -0.95 -5.78
N LEU A 92 -10.77 -2.07 -6.06
CA LEU A 92 -10.64 -2.58 -7.43
C LEU A 92 -11.99 -3.00 -8.02
N GLU A 93 -12.87 -3.57 -7.20
CA GLU A 93 -14.22 -3.92 -7.60
C GLU A 93 -15.08 -2.66 -7.79
N ARG A 94 -15.03 -1.73 -6.82
CA ARG A 94 -15.76 -0.45 -6.90
C ARG A 94 -15.36 0.36 -8.12
N LEU A 95 -14.08 0.32 -8.50
CA LEU A 95 -13.57 1.03 -9.66
C LEU A 95 -14.34 0.65 -10.93
N LYS A 96 -14.88 -0.57 -11.07
CA LYS A 96 -15.67 -0.99 -12.24
C LYS A 96 -16.99 -0.21 -12.39
N HIS A 97 -17.47 0.42 -11.31
CA HIS A 97 -18.76 1.09 -11.22
C HIS A 97 -18.65 2.61 -10.99
N LEU A 98 -17.45 3.13 -10.78
CA LEU A 98 -17.22 4.56 -10.52
C LEU A 98 -16.87 5.33 -11.80
N ASP A 99 -17.36 6.56 -11.87
CA ASP A 99 -17.05 7.57 -12.87
C ASP A 99 -16.59 8.89 -12.24
N GLY A 100 -16.12 9.81 -13.08
CA GLY A 100 -15.73 11.17 -12.70
C GLY A 100 -14.73 11.24 -11.53
N GLU A 101 -14.95 12.20 -10.64
CA GLU A 101 -14.03 12.46 -9.51
C GLU A 101 -13.95 11.28 -8.53
N ALA A 102 -15.03 10.53 -8.33
CA ALA A 102 -15.03 9.38 -7.44
C ALA A 102 -14.10 8.26 -7.95
N ARG A 103 -14.08 8.06 -9.27
CA ARG A 103 -13.14 7.16 -9.94
C ARG A 103 -11.71 7.64 -9.77
N GLU A 104 -11.44 8.91 -10.05
CA GLU A 104 -10.09 9.50 -9.96
C GLU A 104 -9.54 9.46 -8.52
N ALA A 105 -10.36 9.78 -7.52
CA ALA A 105 -10.01 9.69 -6.12
C ALA A 105 -9.63 8.26 -5.71
N THR A 106 -10.38 7.27 -6.18
CA THR A 106 -10.09 5.85 -5.95
C THR A 106 -8.80 5.42 -6.66
N LEU A 107 -8.58 5.82 -7.92
CA LEU A 107 -7.34 5.55 -8.65
C LEU A 107 -6.11 6.12 -7.95
N ARG A 108 -6.18 7.37 -7.45
CA ARG A 108 -5.08 7.99 -6.69
C ARG A 108 -4.73 7.17 -5.45
N ARG A 109 -5.75 6.73 -4.71
CA ARG A 109 -5.56 5.90 -3.52
C ARG A 109 -4.90 4.57 -3.87
N ILE A 110 -5.47 3.80 -4.81
CA ILE A 110 -4.92 2.50 -5.23
C ILE A 110 -3.47 2.68 -5.72
N SER A 111 -3.23 3.67 -6.58
CA SER A 111 -1.89 3.96 -7.11
C SER A 111 -0.85 4.19 -6.01
N ARG A 112 -1.20 4.92 -4.95
CA ARG A 112 -0.31 5.16 -3.80
C ARG A 112 -0.07 3.90 -2.98
N ILE A 113 -1.11 3.10 -2.74
CA ILE A 113 -0.99 1.84 -1.99
C ILE A 113 -0.09 0.86 -2.75
N LEU A 114 -0.34 0.65 -4.05
CA LEU A 114 0.46 -0.23 -4.89
C LEU A 114 1.92 0.24 -4.96
N SER A 115 2.16 1.54 -5.10
CA SER A 115 3.54 2.05 -5.16
C SER A 115 4.33 1.81 -3.86
N ALA A 116 3.64 1.63 -2.73
CA ALA A 116 4.26 1.40 -1.42
C ALA A 116 4.29 -0.08 -1.00
N SER A 117 3.65 -0.98 -1.76
CA SER A 117 3.43 -2.37 -1.35
C SER A 117 4.57 -3.33 -1.70
N GLY A 118 5.75 -2.82 -2.05
CA GLY A 118 6.91 -3.65 -2.36
C GLY A 118 7.39 -4.55 -1.21
N ASN A 119 6.99 -4.29 0.03
CA ASN A 119 7.31 -5.17 1.17
C ASN A 119 6.17 -6.13 1.54
N VAL A 120 5.00 -6.02 0.91
CA VAL A 120 3.88 -6.91 1.18
C VAL A 120 4.22 -8.31 0.67
N PRO A 121 3.94 -9.37 1.45
CA PRO A 121 4.18 -10.74 1.00
C PRO A 121 3.56 -11.00 -0.38
N TRP A 122 4.32 -11.61 -1.28
CA TRP A 122 3.95 -11.80 -2.68
C TRP A 122 2.67 -12.59 -2.84
N CYS A 123 2.46 -13.62 -2.01
CA CYS A 123 1.22 -14.41 -2.00
C CYS A 123 -0.04 -13.59 -1.72
N VAL A 124 0.10 -12.43 -1.05
CA VAL A 124 -1.00 -11.50 -0.78
C VAL A 124 -1.10 -10.44 -1.88
N ALA A 125 0.03 -9.91 -2.33
CA ALA A 125 0.05 -8.80 -3.27
C ALA A 125 -0.17 -9.20 -4.74
N ALA A 126 0.30 -10.38 -5.15
CA ALA A 126 0.28 -10.82 -6.54
C ALA A 126 -1.14 -10.91 -7.15
N PRO A 127 -2.16 -11.46 -6.46
CA PRO A 127 -3.53 -11.46 -7.00
C PRO A 127 -4.07 -10.04 -7.24
N VAL A 128 -3.76 -9.11 -6.34
CA VAL A 128 -4.16 -7.70 -6.46
C VAL A 128 -3.44 -7.04 -7.63
N TYR A 129 -2.14 -7.28 -7.81
CA TYR A 129 -1.38 -6.75 -8.93
C TYR A 129 -1.89 -7.28 -10.28
N GLN A 130 -2.26 -8.56 -10.34
CA GLN A 130 -2.85 -9.17 -11.52
C GLN A 130 -4.22 -8.58 -11.86
N GLU A 131 -5.08 -8.32 -10.87
CA GLU A 131 -6.36 -7.63 -11.13
C GLU A 131 -6.13 -6.17 -11.54
N ALA A 132 -5.23 -5.46 -10.85
CA ALA A 132 -4.92 -4.06 -11.12
C ALA A 132 -4.26 -3.85 -12.49
N SER A 133 -3.59 -4.85 -13.07
CA SER A 133 -2.96 -4.75 -14.40
C SER A 133 -3.98 -4.58 -15.53
N ALA A 134 -5.27 -4.86 -15.29
CA ALA A 134 -6.33 -4.53 -16.23
C ALA A 134 -6.58 -3.01 -16.36
N VAL A 135 -5.98 -2.19 -15.50
CA VAL A 135 -6.15 -0.73 -15.46
C VAL A 135 -4.83 -0.03 -15.85
N PRO A 136 -4.72 0.51 -17.08
CA PRO A 136 -3.46 1.07 -17.58
C PRO A 136 -2.84 2.17 -16.70
N SER A 137 -3.66 3.00 -16.06
CA SER A 137 -3.17 4.07 -15.17
C SER A 137 -2.48 3.56 -13.90
N LEU A 138 -2.60 2.27 -13.57
CA LEU A 138 -1.95 1.63 -12.43
C LEU A 138 -0.64 0.92 -12.79
N HIS A 139 -0.31 0.75 -14.08
CA HIS A 139 0.84 -0.04 -14.52
C HIS A 139 2.17 0.44 -13.93
N ARG A 140 2.38 1.76 -13.86
CA ARG A 140 3.58 2.33 -13.25
C ARG A 140 3.68 2.05 -11.76
N SER A 141 2.55 2.05 -11.04
CA SER A 141 2.50 1.76 -9.61
C SER A 141 2.78 0.28 -9.34
N ILE A 142 2.23 -0.61 -10.17
CA ILE A 142 2.53 -2.06 -10.11
C ILE A 142 4.01 -2.30 -10.38
N PHE A 143 4.57 -1.68 -11.41
CA PHE A 143 6.00 -1.76 -11.71
C PHE A 143 6.85 -1.32 -10.51
N GLY A 144 6.53 -0.17 -9.89
CA GLY A 144 7.21 0.30 -8.69
C GLY A 144 7.13 -0.69 -7.52
N ALA A 145 5.97 -1.34 -7.35
CA ALA A 145 5.78 -2.37 -6.33
C ALA A 145 6.68 -3.60 -6.57
N VAL A 146 6.72 -4.12 -7.80
CA VAL A 146 7.55 -5.27 -8.18
C VAL A 146 9.04 -4.92 -8.05
N LEU A 147 9.44 -3.73 -8.49
CA LEU A 147 10.80 -3.24 -8.33
C LEU A 147 11.18 -3.14 -6.85
N GLY A 148 10.29 -2.59 -6.01
CA GLY A 148 10.47 -2.53 -4.57
C GLY A 148 10.61 -3.93 -3.95
N ALA A 149 9.76 -4.87 -4.34
CA ALA A 149 9.80 -6.27 -3.89
C ALA A 149 11.07 -7.01 -4.29
N PHE A 150 11.61 -6.72 -5.49
CA PHE A 150 12.87 -7.28 -5.94
C PHE A 150 14.04 -6.82 -5.07
N PHE A 151 14.07 -5.55 -4.65
CA PHE A 151 15.12 -5.00 -3.80
C PHE A 151 14.91 -5.22 -2.30
N SER A 152 13.67 -5.43 -1.84
CA SER A 152 13.33 -5.73 -0.45
C SER A 152 13.55 -7.21 -0.11
N SER A 153 14.82 -7.61 -0.20
CA SER A 153 15.37 -8.96 0.00
C SER A 153 14.95 -9.79 1.24
N PHE A 154 14.04 -9.30 2.11
CA PHE A 154 13.70 -9.96 3.38
C PHE A 154 12.20 -10.19 3.63
N TYR A 155 11.28 -9.47 2.97
CA TYR A 155 9.86 -9.48 3.37
C TYR A 155 8.88 -9.87 2.27
N ALA A 156 9.20 -9.57 1.01
CA ALA A 156 8.24 -9.73 -0.07
C ALA A 156 8.08 -11.18 -0.56
N ASP A 157 9.07 -12.06 -0.37
CA ASP A 157 9.03 -13.45 -0.89
C ASP A 157 8.61 -13.53 -2.37
N LEU A 158 9.12 -12.61 -3.19
CA LEU A 158 8.81 -12.45 -4.61
C LEU A 158 9.02 -13.77 -5.38
N ASP A 159 8.00 -14.23 -6.11
CA ASP A 159 8.16 -15.28 -7.11
C ASP A 159 8.68 -14.67 -8.43
N PRO A 160 9.91 -15.01 -8.89
CA PRO A 160 10.47 -14.41 -10.10
C PRO A 160 9.66 -14.70 -11.38
N ALA A 161 9.11 -15.90 -11.50
CA ALA A 161 8.42 -16.32 -12.71
C ALA A 161 7.07 -15.62 -12.84
N GLU A 162 6.30 -15.56 -11.75
CA GLU A 162 5.05 -14.81 -11.72
C GLU A 162 5.27 -13.31 -11.88
N ALA A 163 6.29 -12.75 -11.21
CA ALA A 163 6.63 -11.34 -11.33
C ALA A 163 7.04 -10.96 -12.75
N HIS A 164 7.86 -11.78 -13.41
CA HIS A 164 8.23 -11.57 -14.81
C HIS A 164 7.00 -11.64 -15.72
N ALA A 165 6.14 -12.66 -15.55
CA ALA A 165 4.92 -12.78 -16.33
C ALA A 165 3.99 -11.56 -16.16
N LEU A 166 3.85 -11.05 -14.94
CA LEU A 166 3.12 -9.82 -14.65
C LEU A 166 3.74 -8.61 -15.37
N LEU A 167 5.07 -8.43 -15.30
CA LEU A 167 5.74 -7.31 -15.96
C LEU A 167 5.47 -7.26 -17.47
N LEU A 168 5.40 -8.42 -18.13
CA LEU A 168 5.10 -8.51 -19.57
C LEU A 168 3.67 -8.06 -19.93
N THR A 169 2.77 -7.96 -18.95
CA THR A 169 1.39 -7.45 -19.16
C THR A 169 1.26 -5.94 -19.02
N LEU A 170 2.28 -5.27 -18.47
CA LEU A 170 2.24 -3.84 -18.19
C LEU A 170 2.65 -3.04 -19.44
N ASP A 171 1.84 -2.04 -19.78
CA ASP A 171 2.15 -1.06 -20.82
C ASP A 171 3.00 0.06 -20.21
N LEU A 172 4.32 -0.13 -20.25
CA LEU A 172 5.30 0.81 -19.72
C LEU A 172 6.06 1.51 -20.85
N PRO A 173 6.33 2.82 -20.75
CA PRO A 173 7.12 3.53 -21.74
C PRO A 173 8.50 2.89 -21.94
N SER A 174 8.96 2.85 -23.19
CA SER A 174 10.32 2.42 -23.51
C SER A 174 11.35 3.29 -22.80
N GLY A 175 12.39 2.66 -22.24
CA GLY A 175 13.40 3.36 -21.44
C GLY A 175 12.96 3.69 -20.01
N THR A 176 11.88 3.07 -19.51
CA THR A 176 11.57 3.09 -18.08
C THR A 176 12.78 2.56 -17.30
N GLU A 177 13.29 3.38 -16.39
CA GLU A 177 14.47 3.07 -15.58
C GLU A 177 14.30 1.72 -14.87
N HIS A 178 15.36 0.91 -14.86
CA HIS A 178 15.41 -0.45 -14.30
C HIS A 178 14.51 -1.51 -14.95
N LEU A 179 13.65 -1.20 -15.92
CA LEU A 179 12.73 -2.18 -16.49
C LEU A 179 13.46 -3.35 -17.17
N ASP A 180 14.42 -3.05 -18.04
CA ASP A 180 15.16 -4.08 -18.78
C ASP A 180 16.00 -4.96 -17.83
N GLU A 181 16.64 -4.34 -16.84
CA GLU A 181 17.44 -5.03 -15.83
C GLU A 181 16.58 -5.93 -14.94
N LEU A 182 15.47 -5.41 -14.42
CA LEU A 182 14.53 -6.16 -13.60
C LEU A 182 13.95 -7.34 -14.38
N SER A 183 13.49 -7.10 -15.61
CA SER A 183 12.92 -8.14 -16.48
C SER A 183 13.93 -9.26 -16.75
N ALA A 184 15.17 -8.91 -17.11
CA ALA A 184 16.24 -9.89 -17.34
C ALA A 184 16.57 -10.72 -16.08
N ASN A 185 16.64 -10.08 -14.91
CA ASN A 185 16.92 -10.77 -13.65
C ASN A 185 15.79 -11.75 -13.27
N LEU A 186 14.54 -11.32 -13.36
CA LEU A 186 13.38 -12.17 -13.05
C LEU A 186 13.25 -13.34 -14.04
N ALA A 187 13.49 -13.10 -15.34
CA ALA A 187 13.50 -14.14 -16.35
C ALA A 187 14.58 -15.22 -16.12
N ALA A 188 15.72 -14.82 -15.53
CA ALA A 188 16.78 -15.74 -15.11
C ALA A 188 16.49 -16.44 -13.77
N GLY A 189 15.34 -16.17 -13.14
CA GLY A 189 14.94 -16.74 -11.87
C GLY A 189 15.61 -16.09 -10.66
N TYR A 190 16.28 -14.95 -10.83
CA TYR A 190 16.86 -14.24 -9.70
C TYR A 190 15.78 -13.53 -8.90
N CYS A 191 15.66 -13.90 -7.63
CA CYS A 191 15.15 -13.06 -6.56
C CYS A 191 16.16 -13.09 -5.42
N HIS A 192 16.16 -12.05 -4.58
CA HIS A 192 16.82 -12.13 -3.29
C HIS A 192 16.03 -13.08 -2.36
N ARG A 193 16.25 -14.40 -2.54
CA ARG A 193 15.84 -15.57 -1.74
C ARG A 193 14.33 -15.90 -1.56
N SER A 194 13.93 -16.92 -2.33
CA SER A 194 13.22 -18.16 -1.98
C SER A 194 12.10 -18.14 -0.92
N CYS A 195 10.85 -18.14 -1.39
CA CYS A 195 9.69 -18.66 -0.68
C CYS A 195 9.94 -20.15 -0.33
N VAL A 196 10.06 -20.51 0.95
CA VAL A 196 10.07 -21.91 1.41
C VAL A 196 8.65 -22.21 1.90
N PRO A 197 7.90 -23.13 1.26
CA PRO A 197 6.64 -23.59 1.82
C PRO A 197 6.93 -24.54 2.99
N GLU A 198 6.23 -24.33 4.12
CA GLU A 198 6.07 -25.35 5.18
C GLU A 198 5.18 -26.50 4.72
#